data_AF-A0A5J5D273-F1
#
_entry.id   AF-A0A5J5D273-F1
#
_cell.length_a   1.000
_cell.length_b   1.000
_cell.length_c   1.000
_cell.angle_alpha   90.00
_cell.angle_beta   90.00
_cell.angle_gamma   90.00
#
_symmetry.space_group_name_H-M   'P 1'
#
loop_
_entity.id
_entity.type
_entity.pdbx_description
1 polymer ?
#
loop_
_entity_poly.entity_id
_entity_poly.type
_entity_poly.pdbx_seq_one_letter_code
_entity_poly.pdbx_strand_id
1 'polypeptide(L)'
;MSKVANTEKINIDNNAGMVGAKNEVDVKGGLGKNAALGNTTDIKVKGQNTEKGRIGAENSYKIEGGLKAGESVGNTTDVEVGNNSGSIGAGNRINIS
;
A
#
# COMPACT_ATOMS: atom_id res chain seq x y z
N MET A 1 1.09 10.28 -14.21
CA MET A 1 1.79 9.48 -13.20
C MET A 1 1.39 8.03 -13.43
N SER A 2 2.35 7.15 -13.73
CA SER A 2 2.07 5.73 -13.91
C SER A 2 1.86 5.09 -12.53
N LYS A 3 0.85 4.23 -12.40
CA LYS A 3 0.50 3.56 -11.14
C LYS A 3 0.60 2.06 -11.32
N VAL A 4 1.35 1.39 -10.45
CA VAL A 4 1.56 -0.05 -10.48
C VAL A 4 1.21 -0.59 -9.09
N ALA A 5 0.34 -1.60 -9.04
CA ALA A 5 -0.08 -2.23 -7.77
C ALA A 5 -0.67 -1.27 -6.72
N ASN A 6 -1.13 -0.08 -7.12
CA ASN A 6 -1.82 0.83 -6.20
C ASN A 6 -3.21 0.30 -5.87
N THR A 7 -3.64 0.52 -4.62
CA THR A 7 -5.01 0.26 -4.16
C THR A 7 -5.64 1.60 -3.80
N GLU A 8 -6.75 1.95 -4.46
CA GLU A 8 -7.35 3.28 -4.31
C GLU A 8 -8.88 3.20 -4.20
N LYS A 9 -9.49 4.13 -3.46
CA LYS A 9 -10.94 4.38 -3.47
C LYS A 9 -11.78 3.17 -3.07
N ILE A 10 -11.42 2.55 -1.95
CA ILE A 10 -12.15 1.41 -1.40
C ILE A 10 -13.07 1.88 -0.29
N ASN A 11 -14.34 1.48 -0.35
CA ASN A 11 -15.32 1.74 0.70
C ASN A 11 -15.99 0.41 1.11
N ILE A 12 -15.74 -0.02 2.34
CA ILE A 12 -16.21 -1.29 2.88
C ILE A 12 -16.80 -1.10 4.28
N ASP A 13 -17.65 -2.03 4.70
CA ASP A 13 -18.27 -1.95 6.02
C ASP A 13 -17.31 -2.44 7.11
N ASN A 14 -16.93 -3.72 7.12
CA ASN A 14 -15.92 -4.25 8.05
C ASN A 14 -14.77 -4.91 7.29
N ASN A 15 -13.55 -4.79 7.81
CA ASN A 15 -12.38 -5.46 7.28
C ASN A 15 -11.82 -6.50 8.26
N ALA A 16 -11.87 -7.77 7.86
CA ALA A 16 -11.12 -8.86 8.48
C ALA A 16 -10.11 -9.53 7.54
N GLY A 17 -10.00 -9.00 6.32
CA GLY A 17 -9.12 -9.49 5.27
C GLY A 17 -8.01 -8.50 4.94
N MET A 18 -7.69 -8.40 3.66
CA MET A 18 -6.54 -7.65 3.16
C MET A 18 -6.99 -6.64 2.10
N VAL A 19 -6.65 -5.37 2.29
CA VAL A 19 -6.87 -4.28 1.33
C VAL A 19 -5.51 -3.68 0.99
N GLY A 20 -5.03 -3.89 -0.25
CA GLY A 20 -3.71 -3.39 -0.65
C GLY A 20 -2.56 -3.87 0.23
N ALA A 21 -2.69 -5.05 0.86
CA ALA A 21 -1.75 -5.60 1.84
C ALA A 21 -1.14 -6.91 1.34
N LYS A 22 0.04 -7.27 1.88
CA LYS A 22 0.80 -8.48 1.52
C LYS A 22 1.12 -8.63 0.03
N ASN A 23 1.23 -7.53 -0.68
CA ASN A 23 1.72 -7.55 -2.06
C ASN A 23 3.24 -7.74 -2.06
N GLU A 24 3.72 -8.54 -3.01
CA GLU A 24 5.15 -8.68 -3.32
C GLU A 24 5.36 -8.24 -4.76
N VAL A 25 6.19 -7.22 -4.97
CA VAL A 25 6.47 -6.70 -6.31
C VAL A 25 7.96 -6.49 -6.52
N ASP A 26 8.46 -7.08 -7.60
CA ASP A 26 9.82 -6.92 -8.09
C ASP A 26 9.83 -6.04 -9.34
N VAL A 27 10.52 -4.90 -9.25
CA VAL A 27 10.73 -3.98 -10.36
C VAL A 27 12.18 -4.09 -10.84
N LYS A 28 12.35 -4.46 -12.12
CA LYS A 28 13.64 -4.54 -12.80
C LYS A 28 13.86 -3.29 -13.65
N GLY A 29 15.06 -2.70 -13.60
CA GLY A 29 15.44 -1.54 -14.42
C GLY A 29 15.04 -0.17 -13.84
N GLY A 30 14.63 -0.15 -12.56
CA GLY A 30 14.31 1.03 -11.78
C GLY A 30 12.86 1.48 -11.92
N LEU A 31 12.44 2.38 -11.04
CA LEU A 31 11.14 3.01 -11.10
C LEU A 31 11.21 4.29 -11.96
N GLY A 32 10.28 4.45 -12.90
CA GLY A 32 10.24 5.59 -13.81
C GLY A 32 9.92 6.91 -13.11
N LYS A 33 10.30 8.04 -13.74
CA LYS A 33 9.98 9.39 -13.26
C LYS A 33 8.48 9.56 -13.05
N ASN A 34 8.06 10.13 -11.93
CA ASN A 34 6.66 10.34 -11.59
C ASN A 34 5.84 9.02 -11.67
N ALA A 35 6.36 7.94 -11.09
CA ALA A 35 5.64 6.68 -10.96
C ALA A 35 5.30 6.36 -9.50
N ALA A 36 4.20 5.66 -9.31
CA ALA A 36 3.71 5.20 -8.02
C ALA A 36 3.69 3.67 -8.02
N LEU A 37 4.25 3.07 -6.98
CA LEU A 37 4.28 1.62 -6.79
C LEU A 37 3.66 1.26 -5.44
N GLY A 38 2.59 0.48 -5.46
CA GLY A 38 2.08 -0.15 -4.25
C GLY A 38 1.47 0.81 -3.23
N ASN A 39 1.10 2.02 -3.63
CA ASN A 39 0.47 2.96 -2.70
C ASN A 39 -0.97 2.53 -2.41
N THR A 40 -1.38 2.65 -1.16
CA THR A 40 -2.76 2.44 -0.70
C THR A 40 -3.34 3.79 -0.28
N THR A 41 -4.36 4.29 -0.97
CA THR A 41 -4.92 5.62 -0.68
C THR A 41 -6.44 5.65 -0.74
N ASP A 42 -7.06 6.58 0.00
CA ASP A 42 -8.52 6.79 -0.02
C ASP A 42 -9.28 5.50 0.31
N ILE A 43 -9.03 4.98 1.53
CA ILE A 43 -9.64 3.75 2.03
C ILE A 43 -10.58 4.09 3.17
N LYS A 44 -11.85 3.74 3.03
CA LYS A 44 -12.88 3.94 4.04
C LYS A 44 -13.41 2.60 4.55
N VAL A 45 -13.23 2.35 5.83
CA VAL A 45 -13.83 1.22 6.56
C VAL A 45 -14.82 1.78 7.56
N LYS A 46 -16.12 1.68 7.27
CA LYS A 46 -17.17 2.34 8.08
C LYS A 46 -17.26 1.78 9.50
N GLY A 47 -17.08 0.46 9.63
CA GLY A 47 -17.11 -0.28 10.87
C GLY A 47 -15.70 -0.52 11.38
N GLN A 48 -15.32 -1.80 11.49
CA GLN A 48 -14.08 -2.23 12.14
C GLN A 48 -13.05 -2.75 11.14
N ASN A 49 -11.80 -2.34 11.30
CA ASN A 49 -10.64 -3.10 10.84
C ASN A 49 -10.19 -4.01 12.00
N THR A 50 -10.58 -5.28 11.94
CA THR A 50 -10.34 -6.26 13.02
C THR A 50 -8.85 -6.60 13.18
N GLU A 51 -8.46 -7.32 14.24
CA GLU A 51 -7.06 -7.73 14.49
C GLU A 51 -6.41 -8.50 13.34
N LYS A 52 -7.20 -9.20 12.51
CA LYS A 52 -6.74 -9.90 11.30
C LYS A 52 -6.71 -8.99 10.07
N GLY A 53 -7.41 -7.86 10.12
CA GLY A 53 -7.51 -6.88 9.05
C GLY A 53 -6.15 -6.24 8.75
N ARG A 54 -5.84 -6.13 7.47
CA ARG A 54 -4.63 -5.48 6.94
C ARG A 54 -5.01 -4.49 5.86
N ILE A 55 -4.55 -3.24 5.99
CA ILE A 55 -4.75 -2.18 4.98
C ILE A 55 -3.39 -1.59 4.65
N GLY A 56 -2.94 -1.69 3.40
CA GLY A 56 -1.63 -1.15 2.99
C GLY A 56 -0.44 -1.72 3.76
N ALA A 57 -0.61 -2.87 4.44
CA ALA A 57 0.34 -3.42 5.40
C ALA A 57 1.05 -4.66 4.87
N GLU A 58 2.22 -4.96 5.42
CA GLU A 58 3.02 -6.17 5.15
C GLU A 58 3.38 -6.36 3.67
N ASN A 59 3.46 -5.26 2.91
CA ASN A 59 3.89 -5.28 1.51
C ASN A 59 5.42 -5.36 1.40
N SER A 60 5.92 -6.00 0.34
CA SER A 60 7.34 -6.10 0.02
C SER A 60 7.59 -5.58 -1.40
N TYR A 61 8.45 -4.57 -1.52
CA TYR A 61 8.82 -3.97 -2.80
C TYR A 61 10.32 -4.08 -2.99
N LYS A 62 10.75 -4.75 -4.06
CA LYS A 62 12.15 -4.78 -4.49
C LYS A 62 12.29 -3.98 -5.78
N ILE A 63 13.17 -2.99 -5.77
CA ILE A 63 13.40 -2.11 -6.92
C ILE A 63 14.89 -2.16 -7.27
N GLU A 64 15.20 -2.80 -8.39
CA GLU A 64 16.57 -2.89 -8.92
C GLU A 64 16.75 -1.83 -10.01
N GLY A 65 17.75 -0.95 -9.89
CA GLY A 65 18.01 0.15 -10.81
C GLY A 65 17.60 1.54 -10.29
N GLY A 66 17.23 1.62 -9.01
CA GLY A 66 16.98 2.88 -8.30
C GLY A 66 15.61 3.54 -8.54
N LEU A 67 15.43 4.68 -7.87
CA LEU A 67 14.30 5.61 -8.03
C LEU A 67 14.75 6.83 -8.85
N LYS A 68 13.83 7.46 -9.59
CA LYS A 68 14.10 8.72 -10.31
C LYS A 68 13.61 9.91 -9.45
N ALA A 69 12.91 10.88 -10.04
CA ALA A 69 12.34 12.00 -9.29
C ALA A 69 10.81 11.97 -9.31
N GLY A 70 10.19 12.22 -8.16
CA GLY A 70 8.73 12.30 -8.02
C GLY A 70 8.03 10.94 -7.84
N GLU A 71 8.77 9.90 -7.44
CA GLU A 71 8.25 8.57 -7.17
C GLU A 71 7.58 8.48 -5.80
N SER A 72 6.69 7.51 -5.67
CA SER A 72 6.09 7.12 -4.39
C SER A 72 6.01 5.61 -4.33
N VAL A 73 6.40 5.03 -3.21
CA VAL A 73 6.50 3.57 -3.05
C VAL A 73 5.91 3.18 -1.70
N GLY A 74 4.91 2.28 -1.72
CA GLY A 74 4.35 1.66 -0.53
C GLY A 74 3.69 2.62 0.46
N ASN A 75 3.33 3.82 0.03
CA ASN A 75 2.69 4.81 0.90
C ASN A 75 1.27 4.37 1.25
N THR A 76 0.87 4.51 2.52
CA THR A 76 -0.51 4.35 2.95
C THR A 76 -1.04 5.69 3.44
N THR A 77 -2.01 6.27 2.73
CA THR A 77 -2.53 7.62 2.97
C THR A 77 -4.07 7.66 2.94
N ASP A 78 -4.68 8.67 3.56
CA ASP A 78 -6.13 8.89 3.51
C ASP A 78 -6.96 7.63 3.87
N VAL A 79 -6.62 7.01 4.99
CA VAL A 79 -7.33 5.84 5.51
C VAL A 79 -8.23 6.26 6.68
N GLU A 80 -9.54 6.11 6.51
CA GLU A 80 -10.56 6.35 7.53
C GLU A 80 -11.14 5.02 8.02
N VAL A 81 -11.06 4.76 9.32
CA VAL A 81 -11.58 3.54 9.94
C VAL A 81 -12.36 3.91 11.20
N GLY A 82 -13.57 3.35 11.34
CA GLY A 82 -14.39 3.55 12.55
C GLY A 82 -13.71 3.06 13.83
N ASN A 83 -13.29 1.78 13.84
CA ASN A 83 -12.43 1.22 14.90
C ASN A 83 -11.33 0.34 14.29
N ASN A 84 -10.08 0.55 14.70
CA ASN A 84 -8.93 -0.19 14.20
C ASN A 84 -8.27 -1.03 15.31
N SER A 85 -8.36 -2.34 15.17
CA SER A 85 -7.57 -3.32 15.94
C SER A 85 -6.53 -4.05 15.07
N GLY A 86 -6.63 -3.93 13.74
CA GLY A 86 -5.69 -4.50 12.78
C GLY A 86 -4.53 -3.58 12.42
N SER A 87 -3.81 -3.95 11.35
CA SER A 87 -2.66 -3.19 10.87
C SER A 87 -3.02 -2.29 9.70
N ILE A 88 -2.53 -1.05 9.74
CA ILE A 88 -2.61 -0.08 8.64
C ILE A 88 -1.19 0.40 8.35
N GLY A 89 -0.71 0.23 7.12
CA GLY A 89 0.62 0.68 6.68
C GLY A 89 1.83 0.01 7.37
N ALA A 90 1.61 -0.90 8.31
CA ALA A 90 2.68 -1.49 9.13
C ALA A 90 3.37 -2.67 8.44
N GLY A 91 4.64 -2.91 8.76
CA GLY A 91 5.38 -4.11 8.32
C GLY A 91 5.79 -4.10 6.85
N ASN A 92 5.65 -2.96 6.15
CA ASN A 92 6.12 -2.83 4.77
C ASN A 92 7.65 -2.88 4.70
N ARG A 93 8.19 -3.51 3.66
CA ARG A 93 9.61 -3.59 3.36
C ARG A 93 9.86 -3.03 1.97
N ILE A 94 10.76 -2.06 1.88
CA ILE A 94 11.17 -1.45 0.61
C ILE A 94 12.67 -1.64 0.49
N ASN A 95 13.09 -2.42 -0.49
CA ASN A 95 14.50 -2.63 -0.82
C ASN A 95 14.79 -2.00 -2.18
N ILE A 96 15.72 -1.05 -2.20
CA ILE A 96 16.14 -0.34 -3.40
C ILE A 96 17.65 -0.53 -3.55
N SER A 97 18.07 -1.04 -4.69
CA SER A 97 19.46 -1.35 -5.03
C SER A 97 19.82 -0.93 -6.45
#